data_AF-A0A7C4E3V1-F1
#
_entry.id   AF-A0A7C4E3V1-F1
#
_cell.length_a   1.000
_cell.length_b   1.000
_cell.length_c   1.000
_cell.angle_alpha   90.00
_cell.angle_beta   90.00
_cell.angle_gamma   90.00
#
_symmetry.space_group_name_H-M   'P 1'
#
loop_
_entity.id
_entity.type
_entity.pdbx_description
1 polymer ?
#
loop_
_entity_poly.entity_id
_entity_poly.type
_entity_poly.pdbx_seq_one_letter_code
_entity_poly.pdbx_strand_id
1 'polypeptide(L)'
;MKRAAIYARVSTEKQEKEKTIESQLEELKNFCEKNGFLIVKEYVDDGWSGETLARPALDQLRDDASKKLFEVVCIHSPDRLAKKFIYIFNSDRLLDFRTKN
;
A
#
# COMPACT_ATOMS: atom_id res chain seq x y z
N MET A 1 0.62 -19.28 -1.87
CA MET A 1 0.72 -17.95 -2.51
C MET A 1 -0.15 -17.00 -1.71
N LYS A 2 0.43 -15.92 -1.15
CA LYS A 2 -0.33 -14.96 -0.33
C LYS A 2 -1.09 -13.97 -1.19
N ARG A 3 -2.28 -13.55 -0.76
CA ARG A 3 -3.03 -12.47 -1.42
C ARG A 3 -2.49 -11.12 -0.98
N ALA A 4 -2.08 -10.29 -1.93
CA ALA A 4 -1.53 -8.97 -1.68
C ALA A 4 -2.41 -7.87 -2.27
N ALA A 5 -2.55 -6.79 -1.53
CA ALA A 5 -3.03 -5.50 -2.03
C ALA A 5 -1.84 -4.58 -2.30
N ILE A 6 -1.96 -3.72 -3.30
CA ILE A 6 -0.98 -2.66 -3.60
C ILE A 6 -1.60 -1.31 -3.23
N TYR A 7 -0.85 -0.45 -2.54
CA TYR A 7 -1.24 0.94 -2.35
C TYR A 7 -0.16 1.91 -2.83
N ALA A 8 -0.55 2.80 -3.74
CA ALA A 8 0.31 3.82 -4.31
C ALA A 8 -0.36 5.21 -4.21
N ARG A 9 0.48 6.25 -4.08
CA ARG A 9 0.03 7.63 -3.92
C ARG A 9 0.98 8.58 -4.64
N VAL A 10 0.45 9.61 -5.28
CA VAL A 10 1.27 10.71 -5.79
C VAL A 10 0.54 12.01 -5.48
N SER A 11 1.26 12.99 -4.94
CA SER A 11 0.73 14.35 -4.84
C SER A 11 1.03 15.12 -6.12
N THR A 12 0.06 15.88 -6.62
CA THR A 12 0.19 16.71 -7.83
C THR A 12 1.46 17.58 -7.83
N GLU A 13 1.81 18.18 -6.69
CA GLU A 13 2.99 19.06 -6.56
C GLU A 13 4.34 18.33 -6.58
N LYS A 14 4.34 17.01 -6.37
CA LYS A 14 5.58 16.21 -6.28
C LYS A 14 5.76 15.24 -7.44
N GLN A 15 4.91 15.27 -8.46
CA GLN A 15 5.03 14.39 -9.64
C GLN A 15 6.42 14.48 -10.31
N GLU A 16 7.14 15.62 -10.22
CA GLU A 16 8.51 15.74 -10.74
C GLU A 16 9.60 15.13 -9.83
N LYS A 17 9.35 15.01 -8.52
CA LYS A 17 10.34 14.53 -7.52
C LYS A 17 10.07 13.10 -7.04
N GLU A 18 8.81 12.71 -6.97
CA GLU A 18 8.34 11.37 -6.67
C GLU A 18 7.94 10.72 -7.99
N LYS A 19 8.47 9.53 -8.30
CA LYS A 19 8.17 8.75 -9.52
C LYS A 19 6.66 8.78 -9.83
N THR A 20 6.31 8.74 -11.12
CA THR A 20 4.89 8.70 -11.55
C THR A 20 4.16 7.54 -10.89
N ILE A 21 2.83 7.65 -10.80
CA ILE A 21 2.02 6.63 -10.15
C ILE A 21 2.18 5.27 -10.85
N GLU A 22 2.35 5.26 -12.17
CA GLU A 22 2.59 4.07 -12.98
C GLU A 22 3.92 3.41 -12.63
N SER A 23 5.00 4.18 -12.53
CA SER A 23 6.32 3.67 -12.15
C SER A 23 6.30 3.08 -10.73
N GLN A 24 5.57 3.71 -9.81
CA GLN A 24 5.38 3.17 -8.47
C GLN A 24 4.63 1.83 -8.49
N LEU A 25 3.53 1.75 -9.24
CA LEU A 25 2.74 0.53 -9.37
C LEU A 25 3.57 -0.59 -10.00
N GLU A 26 4.32 -0.32 -11.07
CA GLU A 26 5.17 -1.29 -11.72
C GLU A 26 6.22 -1.88 -10.76
N GLU A 27 6.89 -1.04 -9.97
CA GLU A 27 7.85 -1.48 -8.96
C GLU A 27 7.20 -2.38 -7.90
N LEU A 28 5.99 -2.05 -7.44
CA LEU A 28 5.25 -2.87 -6.48
C LEU A 28 4.75 -4.19 -7.09
N LYS A 29 4.35 -4.18 -8.37
CA LYS A 29 3.96 -5.40 -9.10
C LYS A 29 5.15 -6.35 -9.25
N ASN A 30 6.29 -5.82 -9.70
CA ASN A 30 7.54 -6.57 -9.82
C ASN A 30 7.99 -7.13 -8.47
N PHE A 31 7.82 -6.37 -7.38
CA PHE A 31 8.09 -6.85 -6.03
C PHE A 31 7.16 -8.01 -5.65
N CYS A 32 5.84 -7.89 -5.90
CA CYS A 32 4.88 -8.95 -5.61
C CYS A 32 5.20 -10.24 -6.39
N GLU A 33 5.50 -10.11 -7.67
CA GLU A 33 5.86 -11.25 -8.54
C GLU A 33 7.11 -11.96 -8.02
N LYS A 34 8.19 -11.22 -7.74
CA LYS A 34 9.44 -11.77 -7.20
C LYS A 34 9.26 -12.48 -5.85
N ASN A 35 8.26 -12.08 -5.07
CA ASN A 35 7.96 -12.67 -3.76
C ASN A 35 6.84 -13.72 -3.81
N GLY A 36 6.33 -14.07 -4.99
CA GLY A 36 5.25 -15.04 -5.15
C GLY A 36 3.95 -14.62 -4.47
N PHE A 37 3.61 -13.33 -4.53
CA PHE A 37 2.34 -12.78 -4.06
C PHE A 37 1.34 -12.68 -5.21
N LEU A 38 0.09 -13.05 -4.93
CA LEU A 38 -1.03 -12.83 -5.84
C LEU A 38 -1.63 -11.46 -5.57
N ILE A 39 -1.47 -10.54 -6.49
CA ILE A 39 -2.09 -9.21 -6.40
C ILE A 39 -3.60 -9.38 -6.61
N VAL A 40 -4.40 -9.05 -5.60
CA VAL A 40 -5.87 -9.14 -5.66
C VAL A 40 -6.54 -7.80 -5.88
N LYS A 41 -5.87 -6.69 -5.55
CA LYS A 41 -6.40 -5.34 -5.73
C LYS A 41 -5.31 -4.27 -5.66
N GLU A 42 -5.48 -3.21 -6.43
CA GLU A 42 -4.64 -2.01 -6.45
C GLU A 42 -5.46 -0.83 -5.95
N TYR A 43 -4.87 -0.02 -5.07
CA TYR A 43 -5.46 1.17 -4.47
C TYR A 43 -4.57 2.36 -4.79
N VAL A 44 -5.14 3.38 -5.45
CA VAL A 44 -4.37 4.49 -6.02
C VAL A 44 -4.98 5.81 -5.60
N ASP A 45 -4.20 6.63 -4.90
CA ASP A 45 -4.51 8.04 -4.66
C ASP A 45 -3.58 8.92 -5.53
N ASP A 46 -4.00 9.19 -6.77
CA ASP A 46 -3.28 10.10 -7.69
C ASP A 46 -3.80 11.54 -7.57
N GLY A 47 -2.87 12.49 -7.45
CA GLY A 47 -3.15 13.91 -7.22
C GLY A 47 -3.46 14.28 -5.77
N TRP A 48 -3.24 13.38 -4.80
CA TRP A 48 -3.55 13.62 -3.39
C TRP A 48 -2.31 14.01 -2.59
N SER A 49 -2.29 15.25 -2.08
CA SER A 49 -1.22 15.72 -1.21
C SER A 49 -1.19 14.95 0.12
N GLY A 50 -0.02 14.91 0.76
CA GLY A 50 0.11 14.31 2.10
C GLY A 50 -0.66 15.09 3.17
N GLU A 51 -1.01 16.34 2.87
CA GLU A 51 -1.79 17.26 3.71
C GLU A 51 -3.29 17.11 3.49
N THR A 52 -3.71 16.61 2.33
CA THR A 52 -5.12 16.31 2.06
C THR A 52 -5.57 15.13 2.92
N LEU A 53 -6.58 15.40 3.75
CA LEU A 53 -7.17 14.43 4.68
C LEU A 53 -7.97 13.33 3.97
N ALA A 54 -8.65 13.67 2.87
CA ALA A 54 -9.37 12.69 2.09
C ALA A 54 -8.37 11.82 1.30
N ARG A 55 -8.44 10.51 1.51
CA ARG A 55 -7.60 9.50 0.85
C ARG A 55 -8.48 8.30 0.51
N PRO A 56 -9.37 8.44 -0.48
CA PRO A 56 -10.45 7.48 -0.72
C PRO A 56 -9.92 6.06 -1.00
N ALA A 57 -8.78 5.93 -1.69
CA ALA A 57 -8.22 4.61 -1.94
C ALA A 57 -7.62 4.00 -0.67
N LEU A 58 -7.03 4.80 0.21
CA LEU A 58 -6.56 4.35 1.53
C LEU A 58 -7.71 3.92 2.44
N ASP A 59 -8.82 4.66 2.41
CA ASP A 59 -10.01 4.31 3.19
C ASP A 59 -10.63 3.01 2.69
N GLN A 60 -10.76 2.85 1.36
CA GLN A 60 -11.21 1.58 0.78
C GLN A 60 -10.27 0.41 1.11
N LEU A 61 -8.95 0.65 1.13
CA LEU A 61 -7.97 -0.35 1.53
C LEU A 61 -8.20 -0.80 2.98
N ARG A 62 -8.48 0.13 3.89
CA ARG A 62 -8.76 -0.18 5.31
C ARG A 62 -10.04 -1.00 5.46
N ASP A 63 -11.09 -0.62 4.75
CA ASP A 63 -12.35 -1.36 4.78
C ASP A 63 -12.16 -2.80 4.27
N ASP A 64 -11.40 -2.98 3.20
CA ASP A 64 -11.16 -4.30 2.60
C ASP A 64 -10.17 -5.14 3.42
N ALA A 65 -9.23 -4.48 4.13
CA ALA A 65 -8.40 -5.13 5.13
C ALA A 65 -9.25 -5.66 6.30
N SER A 66 -10.23 -4.88 6.79
CA SER A 66 -11.13 -5.31 7.86
C SER A 66 -11.96 -6.55 7.48
N LYS A 67 -12.25 -6.71 6.19
CA LYS A 67 -12.94 -7.87 5.59
C LYS A 67 -12.01 -9.04 5.26
N LYS A 68 -10.70 -8.94 5.56
CA LYS A 68 -9.67 -9.97 5.30
C LYS A 68 -9.58 -10.40 3.82
N LEU A 69 -9.77 -9.46 2.89
CA LEU A 69 -9.70 -9.74 1.45
C LEU A 69 -8.28 -10.05 0.96
N PHE A 70 -7.26 -9.62 1.70
CA PHE A 70 -5.85 -9.87 1.45
C PHE A 70 -5.10 -10.05 2.77
N GLU A 71 -3.88 -10.59 2.68
CA GLU A 71 -3.01 -10.89 3.83
C GLU A 71 -1.82 -9.94 3.91
N VAL A 72 -1.46 -9.30 2.80
CA VAL A 72 -0.29 -8.43 2.67
C VAL A 72 -0.68 -7.13 1.98
N VAL A 73 -0.07 -6.02 2.39
CA VAL A 73 -0.15 -4.73 1.68
C VAL A 73 1.25 -4.32 1.25
N CYS A 74 1.43 -4.06 -0.03
CA CYS A 74 2.66 -3.57 -0.62
C CYS A 74 2.56 -2.06 -0.85
N ILE A 75 3.51 -1.31 -0.28
CA ILE A 75 3.59 0.15 -0.33
C ILE A 75 5.02 0.59 -0.62
N HIS A 76 5.18 1.75 -1.25
CA HIS A 76 6.51 2.33 -1.54
C HIS A 76 7.24 2.89 -0.31
N SER A 77 6.49 3.41 0.66
CA SER A 77 7.07 3.97 1.88
C SER A 77 6.05 4.02 3.02
N PRO A 78 6.47 3.81 4.28
CA PRO A 78 5.58 3.88 5.44
C PRO A 78 4.81 5.20 5.57
N ASP A 79 5.37 6.37 5.21
CA ASP A 79 4.68 7.67 5.33
C ASP A 79 3.34 7.72 4.57
N ARG A 80 3.11 6.79 3.64
CA ARG A 80 1.89 6.68 2.83
C ARG A 80 0.64 6.25 3.61
N LEU A 81 0.74 5.54 4.75
CA LEU A 81 -0.44 5.11 5.53
C LEU A 81 -0.82 6.00 6.75
N ALA A 82 -0.03 7.04 7.05
CA ALA A 82 -0.14 7.98 8.20
C ALA A 82 0.34 7.46 9.58
N LYS A 83 0.84 8.40 10.41
CA LYS A 83 1.63 8.27 11.66
C LYS A 83 1.07 7.40 12.81
N LYS A 84 -0.12 6.80 12.71
CA LYS A 84 -0.77 6.05 13.81
C LYS A 84 -1.11 4.60 13.43
N PHE A 85 -0.21 3.97 12.68
CA PHE A 85 -0.24 2.55 12.39
C PHE A 85 1.10 1.92 12.73
N ILE A 86 1.08 0.76 13.37
CA ILE A 86 2.28 -0.04 13.59
C ILE A 86 2.52 -0.82 12.30
N TYR A 87 3.63 -0.49 11.63
CA TYR A 87 4.16 -1.20 10.47
C TYR A 87 5.12 -2.26 10.96
N ILE A 88 5.22 -3.37 10.25
CA ILE A 88 6.50 -4.07 10.20
C ILE A 88 6.81 -4.34 8.72
N PHE A 89 8.00 -3.91 8.34
CA PHE A 89 8.69 -4.24 7.11
C PHE A 89 9.69 -5.33 7.49
N ASN A 90 9.91 -6.38 6.69
CA ASN A 90 11.20 -7.09 6.69
C ASN A 90 11.33 -8.00 5.46
N SER A 91 12.50 -7.93 4.84
CA SER A 91 13.00 -8.76 3.74
C SER A 91 13.19 -10.25 4.10
N ASP A 92 12.92 -10.67 5.34
CA ASP A 92 13.10 -12.07 5.80
C ASP A 92 12.12 -12.52 6.92
N ARG A 93 11.01 -11.82 7.19
CA ARG A 93 10.04 -12.27 8.23
C ARG A 93 8.57 -12.05 7.87
N LEU A 94 7.82 -13.15 7.95
CA LEU A 94 6.35 -13.23 7.95
C LEU A 94 5.77 -12.46 9.15
N LEU A 95 4.74 -11.66 8.89
CA LEU A 95 4.03 -10.89 9.91
C LEU A 95 2.63 -11.40 10.12
N ASP A 96 2.32 -11.65 11.39
CA ASP A 96 1.03 -12.12 11.87
C ASP A 96 0.25 -10.94 12.48
N PHE A 97 -0.93 -10.67 11.92
CA PHE A 97 -1.84 -9.62 12.34
C PHE A 97 -2.86 -10.22 13.31
N ARG A 98 -2.55 -10.27 14.60
CA ARG A 98 -3.58 -10.54 15.61
C ARG A 98 -4.21 -9.21 16.03
N THR A 99 -5.45 -9.00 15.61
CA THR A 99 -6.38 -8.08 16.26
C THR A 99 -6.46 -8.48 17.73
N LYS A 100 -5.86 -7.69 18.62
CA LYS A 100 -6.18 -7.79 20.05
C LYS A 100 -7.62 -7.30 20.22
N ASN A 101 -8.47 -8.20 20.71
CA ASN A 101 -9.66 -7.82 21.47
C ASN A 101 -9.26 -6.85 22.60
#